data_AF-A0A836F4N0-F1
#
_entry.id   AF-A0A836F4N0-F1
#
_cell.length_a   1.000
_cell.length_b   1.000
_cell.length_c   1.000
_cell.angle_alpha   90.00
_cell.angle_beta   90.00
_cell.angle_gamma   90.00
#
_symmetry.space_group_name_H-M   'P 1'
#
loop_
_entity.id
_entity.type
_entity.pdbx_description
1 polymer ?
#
loop_
_entity_poly.entity_id
_entity_poly.type
_entity_poly.pdbx_seq_one_letter_code
_entity_poly.pdbx_strand_id
1 'polypeptide(L)'
;NETITEDRYRLHLMHLSRALKEKRPLYAQRHDKVILLHDNARPHVAKPVKTYLETLKWEVLPHPPYSPDIAPSDFRLFRSMAHGLADRRFHFLRRSSKMDRFLDSLKRHVVFPTRDSCTARKMGESGL
;
A
#
# COMPACT_ATOMS: atom_id res chain seq x y z
N ASN A 1 -9.68 17.53 16.27
CA ASN A 1 -9.67 17.04 14.87
C ASN A 1 -8.32 17.35 14.27
N GLU A 2 -7.52 16.33 14.03
CA GLU A 2 -6.25 16.53 13.33
C GLU A 2 -6.44 16.23 11.85
N THR A 3 -6.03 17.15 10.99
CA THR A 3 -6.15 17.02 9.53
C THR A 3 -4.81 16.59 8.94
N ILE A 4 -4.84 15.88 7.82
CA ILE A 4 -3.62 15.57 7.06
C ILE A 4 -3.19 16.84 6.32
N THR A 5 -2.16 17.50 6.83
CA THR A 5 -1.43 18.56 6.14
C THR A 5 -0.35 17.97 5.24
N GLU A 6 0.21 18.78 4.36
CA GLU A 6 1.31 18.40 3.46
C GLU A 6 2.55 17.85 4.21
N ASP A 7 2.96 18.50 5.30
CA ASP A 7 4.10 18.04 6.10
C ASP A 7 3.84 16.70 6.77
N ARG A 8 2.60 16.51 7.25
CA ARG A 8 2.19 15.26 7.87
C ARG A 8 2.15 14.13 6.85
N TYR A 9 1.67 14.40 5.65
CA TYR A 9 1.68 13.42 4.56
C TYR A 9 3.10 13.05 4.16
N ARG A 10 4.01 14.03 4.05
CA ARG A 10 5.44 13.77 3.82
C ARG A 10 6.03 12.87 4.90
N LEU A 11 5.74 13.13 6.18
CA LEU A 11 6.19 12.29 7.29
C LEU A 11 5.65 10.85 7.17
N HIS A 12 4.39 10.69 6.74
CA HIS A 12 3.83 9.36 6.48
C HIS A 12 4.59 8.63 5.36
N LEU A 13 4.96 9.31 4.28
CA LEU A 13 5.80 8.74 3.21
C LEU A 13 7.19 8.33 3.73
N MET A 14 7.79 9.13 4.62
CA MET A 14 9.06 8.77 5.26
C MET A 14 8.94 7.46 6.04
N HIS A 15 7.92 7.33 6.89
CA HIS A 15 7.68 6.10 7.64
C HIS A 15 7.36 4.91 6.73
N LEU A 16 6.57 5.14 5.68
CA LEU A 16 6.22 4.11 4.71
C LEU A 16 7.46 3.58 3.98
N SER A 17 8.33 4.46 3.50
CA SER A 17 9.56 4.05 2.79
C SER A 17 10.48 3.21 3.68
N ARG A 18 10.58 3.55 4.98
CA ARG A 18 11.33 2.76 5.96
C ARG A 18 10.68 1.38 6.17
N ALA A 19 9.37 1.36 6.44
CA ALA A 19 8.64 0.11 6.66
C ALA A 19 8.68 -0.81 5.43
N LEU A 20 8.66 -0.26 4.22
CA LEU A 20 8.78 -1.05 2.98
C LEU A 20 10.14 -1.72 2.86
N LYS A 21 11.24 -1.00 3.17
CA LYS A 21 12.59 -1.57 3.18
C LYS A 21 12.71 -2.72 4.18
N GLU A 22 12.11 -2.58 5.37
CA GLU A 22 12.14 -3.60 6.41
C GLU A 22 11.26 -4.82 6.07
N LYS A 23 10.03 -4.59 5.57
CA LYS A 23 9.04 -5.68 5.35
C LYS A 23 9.20 -6.40 4.02
N ARG A 24 9.91 -5.81 3.05
CA ARG A 24 10.04 -6.37 1.70
C ARG A 24 11.47 -6.23 1.18
N PRO A 25 12.43 -7.01 1.72
CA PRO A 25 13.85 -6.90 1.37
C PRO A 25 14.15 -7.18 -0.11
N LEU A 26 13.31 -7.96 -0.80
CA LEU A 26 13.44 -8.24 -2.24
C LEU A 26 13.34 -6.98 -3.11
N TYR A 27 12.59 -5.95 -2.68
CA TYR A 27 12.51 -4.67 -3.40
C TYR A 27 13.82 -3.89 -3.33
N ALA A 28 14.55 -4.02 -2.21
CA ALA A 28 15.86 -3.40 -2.07
C ALA A 28 16.90 -4.08 -2.97
N GLN A 29 16.76 -5.39 -3.21
CA GLN A 29 17.70 -6.16 -4.03
C GLN A 29 17.46 -6.01 -5.55
N ARG A 30 16.19 -5.90 -5.98
CA ARG A 30 15.84 -5.84 -7.40
C ARG A 30 15.89 -4.43 -8.00
N HIS A 31 16.11 -3.41 -7.18
CA HIS A 31 15.98 -2.00 -7.58
C HIS A 31 14.63 -1.70 -8.25
N ASP A 32 13.58 -2.46 -7.91
CA ASP A 32 12.27 -2.31 -8.52
C ASP A 32 11.69 -0.93 -8.17
N LYS A 33 11.34 -0.17 -9.20
CA LYS A 33 10.71 1.14 -9.06
C LYS A 33 9.37 0.97 -8.37
N VAL A 34 9.17 1.64 -7.23
CA VAL A 34 7.89 1.63 -6.53
C VAL A 34 6.90 2.48 -7.31
N ILE A 35 5.77 1.88 -7.66
CA ILE A 35 4.65 2.56 -8.29
C ILE A 35 3.61 2.86 -7.19
N LEU A 36 3.40 4.15 -6.91
CA LEU A 36 2.47 4.65 -5.91
C LEU A 36 1.16 5.08 -6.59
N LEU A 37 0.05 4.56 -6.08
CA LEU A 37 -1.30 5.01 -6.45
C LEU A 37 -1.91 5.73 -5.24
N HIS A 38 -2.23 7.01 -5.41
CA HIS A 38 -2.98 7.81 -4.45
C HIS A 38 -3.91 8.78 -5.19
N ASP A 39 -4.86 9.37 -4.47
CA ASP A 39 -5.76 10.39 -4.99
C ASP A 39 -5.08 11.77 -5.11
N ASN A 40 -5.70 12.68 -5.87
CA ASN A 40 -5.18 14.04 -6.12
C ASN A 40 -5.56 15.05 -5.03
N ALA A 41 -5.70 14.62 -3.77
CA ALA A 41 -6.00 15.54 -2.67
C ALA A 41 -4.92 16.64 -2.57
N ARG A 42 -5.35 17.84 -2.14
CA ARG A 42 -4.48 19.04 -2.01
C ARG A 42 -3.11 18.76 -1.35
N PRO A 43 -3.03 18.06 -0.19
CA PRO A 43 -1.72 17.77 0.42
C PRO A 43 -0.87 16.78 -0.38
N HIS A 44 -1.46 15.91 -1.21
CA HIS A 44 -0.71 14.91 -1.99
C HIS A 44 -0.05 15.52 -3.23
N VAL A 45 -0.67 16.56 -3.79
CA VAL A 45 -0.14 17.28 -4.97
C VAL A 45 0.78 18.44 -4.60
N ALA A 46 0.99 18.69 -3.30
CA ALA A 46 1.83 19.76 -2.80
C ALA A 46 3.30 19.59 -3.22
N LYS A 47 3.99 20.71 -3.44
CA LYS A 47 5.41 20.76 -3.81
C LYS A 47 6.32 19.91 -2.90
N PRO A 48 6.29 20.05 -1.56
CA PRO A 48 7.18 19.29 -0.69
C PRO A 48 6.99 17.76 -0.80
N VAL A 49 5.78 17.32 -1.10
CA VAL A 49 5.45 15.90 -1.26
C VAL A 49 5.97 15.39 -2.61
N LYS A 50 5.74 16.13 -3.70
CA LYS A 50 6.27 15.80 -5.02
C LYS A 50 7.79 15.68 -5.04
N THR A 51 8.48 16.69 -4.49
CA THR A 51 9.95 16.66 -4.37
C THR A 51 10.43 15.46 -3.56
N TYR A 52 9.71 15.08 -2.50
CA TYR A 52 10.07 13.90 -1.72
C TYR A 52 9.87 12.59 -2.51
N LEU A 53 8.78 12.45 -3.24
CA LEU A 53 8.53 11.28 -4.10
C LEU A 53 9.60 11.14 -5.21
N GLU A 54 10.05 12.27 -5.78
CA GLU A 54 11.16 12.31 -6.72
C GLU A 54 12.48 11.84 -6.09
N THR A 55 12.79 12.26 -4.85
CA THR A 55 13.99 11.78 -4.14
C THR A 55 13.94 10.27 -3.85
N LEU A 56 12.75 9.72 -3.63
CA LEU A 56 12.55 8.28 -3.47
C LEU A 56 12.57 7.52 -4.81
N LYS A 57 12.56 8.22 -5.95
CA LYS A 57 12.41 7.69 -7.31
C LYS A 57 11.12 6.86 -7.48
N TRP A 58 10.06 7.23 -6.76
CA TRP A 58 8.77 6.55 -6.87
C TRP A 58 7.99 7.12 -8.04
N GLU A 59 7.34 6.24 -8.81
CA GLU A 59 6.43 6.64 -9.89
C GLU A 59 5.04 6.84 -9.32
N VAL A 60 4.42 7.98 -9.57
CA VAL A 60 3.02 8.21 -9.19
C VAL A 60 2.15 7.88 -10.39
N LEU A 61 1.22 6.93 -10.21
CA LEU A 61 0.24 6.63 -11.26
C LEU A 61 -0.74 7.80 -11.40
N PRO A 62 -1.08 8.19 -12.65
CA PRO A 62 -2.11 9.19 -12.86
C PRO A 62 -3.45 8.66 -12.31
N HIS A 63 -4.05 9.43 -11.42
CA HIS A 63 -5.38 9.16 -10.90
C HIS A 63 -6.35 10.21 -11.44
N PRO A 64 -7.47 9.84 -12.05
CA PRO A 64 -8.46 10.81 -12.51
C PRO A 64 -9.21 11.44 -11.31
N PRO A 65 -9.69 12.69 -11.44
CA PRO A 65 -10.51 13.31 -10.42
C PRO A 65 -11.78 12.50 -10.12
N TYR A 66 -12.21 12.47 -8.85
CA TYR A 66 -13.47 11.87 -8.41
C TYR A 66 -13.70 10.40 -8.83
N SER A 67 -12.63 9.59 -8.87
CA SER A 67 -12.71 8.20 -9.34
C SER A 67 -12.35 7.17 -8.24
N PRO A 68 -13.17 7.06 -7.18
CA PRO A 68 -12.93 6.14 -6.07
C PRO A 68 -13.01 4.66 -6.50
N ASP A 69 -13.68 4.35 -7.59
CA ASP A 69 -13.78 3.03 -8.21
C ASP A 69 -12.43 2.51 -8.74
N ILE A 70 -11.52 3.42 -9.11
CA ILE A 70 -10.19 3.10 -9.62
C ILE A 70 -9.20 2.84 -8.48
N ALA A 71 -9.46 3.37 -7.29
CA ALA A 71 -8.59 3.20 -6.13
C ALA A 71 -8.86 1.85 -5.43
N PRO A 72 -7.90 0.91 -5.39
CA PRO A 72 -8.10 -0.38 -4.73
C PRO A 72 -8.36 -0.25 -3.23
N SER A 73 -7.88 0.84 -2.60
CA SER A 73 -8.17 1.19 -1.21
C SER A 73 -9.67 1.42 -1.01
N ASP A 74 -10.30 2.19 -1.89
CA ASP A 74 -11.66 2.68 -1.70
C ASP A 74 -12.67 1.62 -2.10
N PHE A 75 -12.48 1.00 -3.26
CA PHE A 75 -13.38 -0.02 -3.76
C PHE A 75 -13.38 -1.30 -2.91
N ARG A 76 -12.20 -1.73 -2.42
CA ARG A 76 -12.04 -3.05 -1.78
C ARG A 76 -11.78 -2.96 -0.28
N LEU A 77 -10.72 -2.24 0.12
CA LEU A 77 -10.26 -2.25 1.52
C LEU A 77 -11.25 -1.52 2.44
N PHE A 78 -11.61 -0.28 2.13
CA PHE A 78 -12.52 0.52 2.95
C PHE A 78 -13.94 -0.05 2.93
N ARG A 79 -14.40 -0.58 1.79
CA ARG A 79 -15.70 -1.27 1.71
C ARG A 79 -15.76 -2.49 2.63
N SER A 80 -14.73 -3.35 2.59
CA SER A 80 -14.65 -4.50 3.49
C SER A 80 -14.58 -4.08 4.97
N MET A 81 -13.83 -3.02 5.27
CA MET A 81 -13.78 -2.43 6.61
C MET A 81 -15.16 -1.93 7.05
N ALA A 82 -15.84 -1.16 6.21
CA ALA A 82 -17.15 -0.60 6.52
C ALA A 82 -18.17 -1.70 6.87
N HIS A 83 -18.19 -2.80 6.10
CA HIS A 83 -19.02 -3.97 6.42
C HIS A 83 -18.64 -4.61 7.76
N GLY A 84 -17.35 -4.79 8.05
CA GLY A 84 -16.89 -5.35 9.33
C GLY A 84 -17.11 -4.45 10.54
N LEU A 85 -17.34 -3.15 10.30
CA LEU A 85 -17.53 -2.12 11.32
C LEU A 85 -18.98 -1.66 11.48
N ALA A 86 -19.89 -2.01 10.55
CA ALA A 86 -21.26 -1.51 10.50
C ALA A 86 -22.04 -1.66 11.82
N ASP A 87 -21.87 -2.80 12.51
CA ASP A 87 -22.57 -3.09 13.76
C ASP A 87 -21.72 -2.82 15.03
N ARG A 88 -20.62 -2.08 14.91
CA ARG A 88 -19.69 -1.86 16.04
C ARG A 88 -19.75 -0.43 16.57
N ARG A 89 -20.08 -0.29 17.86
CA ARG A 89 -19.95 0.97 18.62
C ARG A 89 -18.54 1.11 19.20
N PHE A 90 -17.88 2.21 18.88
CA PHE A 90 -16.58 2.58 19.46
C PHE A 90 -16.79 3.57 20.61
N HIS A 91 -16.55 3.13 21.84
CA HIS A 91 -16.70 3.97 23.03
C HIS A 91 -15.48 4.85 23.34
N PHE A 92 -14.35 4.64 22.65
CA PHE A 92 -13.14 5.46 22.82
C PHE A 92 -12.23 5.41 21.57
N LEU A 93 -11.66 6.57 21.21
CA LEU A 93 -10.73 6.80 20.09
C LEU A 93 -9.28 6.38 20.40
N ARG A 94 -9.04 5.43 21.32
CA ARG A 94 -7.70 4.82 21.40
C ARG A 94 -7.43 4.12 20.09
N ARG A 95 -6.19 4.24 19.59
CA ARG A 95 -5.65 3.43 18.50
C ARG A 95 -6.20 2.00 18.63
N SER A 96 -7.22 1.71 17.85
CA SER A 96 -8.14 0.63 18.19
C SER A 96 -7.45 -0.65 17.78
N SER A 97 -6.93 -1.41 18.75
CA SER A 97 -6.33 -2.74 18.53
C SER A 97 -7.19 -3.67 17.66
N LYS A 98 -8.50 -3.40 17.61
CA LYS A 98 -9.47 -4.05 16.73
C LYS A 98 -9.18 -3.81 15.23
N MET A 99 -8.75 -2.62 14.85
CA MET A 99 -8.34 -2.26 13.49
C MET A 99 -7.08 -3.02 13.08
N ASP A 100 -6.10 -3.10 13.98
CA ASP A 100 -4.87 -3.86 13.73
C ASP A 100 -5.17 -5.35 13.51
N ARG A 101 -6.05 -5.94 14.35
CA ARG A 101 -6.51 -7.34 14.17
C ARG A 101 -7.25 -7.55 12.85
N PHE A 102 -8.07 -6.59 12.42
CA PHE A 102 -8.77 -6.67 11.13
C PHE A 102 -7.78 -6.62 9.95
N LEU A 103 -6.83 -5.69 9.98
CA LEU A 103 -5.77 -5.59 8.96
C LEU A 103 -4.92 -6.87 8.93
N ASP A 104 -4.60 -7.46 10.07
CA ASP A 104 -3.90 -8.76 10.14
C ASP A 104 -4.76 -9.92 9.61
N SER A 105 -6.08 -9.85 9.79
CA SER A 105 -7.01 -10.80 9.15
C SER A 105 -7.02 -10.65 7.63
N LEU A 106 -6.99 -9.42 7.10
CA LEU A 106 -6.93 -9.16 5.66
C LEU A 106 -5.60 -9.59 5.05
N LYS A 107 -4.47 -9.38 5.73
CA LYS A 107 -3.14 -9.83 5.26
C LYS A 107 -3.08 -11.35 5.04
N ARG A 108 -3.84 -12.13 5.82
CA ARG A 108 -3.91 -13.60 5.68
C ARG A 108 -4.70 -14.05 4.43
N HIS A 109 -5.65 -13.25 3.96
CA HIS A 109 -6.44 -13.54 2.76
C HIS A 109 -5.88 -12.89 1.49
N VAL A 110 -5.13 -11.79 1.61
CA VAL A 110 -4.40 -11.13 0.51
C VAL A 110 -2.93 -11.51 0.59
N VAL A 111 -2.64 -12.82 0.55
CA VAL A 111 -1.29 -13.28 0.18
C VAL A 111 -1.11 -12.84 -1.27
N PHE A 112 -0.31 -11.80 -1.50
CA PHE A 112 0.22 -11.56 -2.84
C PHE A 112 1.09 -12.78 -3.14
N PRO A 113 0.73 -13.64 -4.12
CA PRO A 113 1.65 -14.68 -4.52
C PRO A 113 2.91 -13.96 -4.99
N THR A 114 4.02 -14.22 -4.31
CA THR A 114 5.33 -14.03 -4.94
C THR A 114 5.24 -14.78 -6.26
N ARG A 115 5.30 -14.06 -7.36
CA ARG A 115 5.58 -14.66 -8.66
C ARG A 115 6.99 -15.24 -8.55
N ASP A 116 7.07 -16.45 -8.02
CA ASP A 116 8.24 -17.28 -8.20
C ASP A 116 8.26 -17.61 -9.69
N SER A 117 9.21 -16.96 -10.35
CA SER A 117 9.51 -17.11 -11.76
C SER A 117 9.73 -18.58 -12.09
N CYS A 118 8.91 -19.08 -13.02
CA CYS A 118 9.23 -20.08 -14.04
C CYS A 118 10.42 -21.01 -13.71
N THR A 119 10.12 -22.20 -13.21
CA THR A 119 11.01 -23.36 -13.43
C THR A 119 10.97 -23.71 -14.92
N ALA A 120 11.89 -23.11 -15.67
CA ALA A 120 12.19 -23.52 -17.03
C ALA A 120 12.82 -24.93 -16.99
N ARG A 121 12.16 -25.82 -17.74
CA ARG A 121 12.63 -27.10 -18.31
C ARG A 121 14.08 -27.48 -18.03
N LYS A 122 14.27 -28.67 -17.42
CA LYS A 122 15.41 -29.52 -17.77
C LYS A 122 14.86 -30.76 -18.47
N MET A 123 15.37 -30.96 -19.67
CA MET A 123 15.09 -32.06 -20.58
C MET A 123 15.37 -33.39 -19.88
N GLY A 124 14.47 -34.35 -20.06
CA GLY A 124 14.75 -35.75 -19.75
C GLY A 124 15.64 -36.33 -20.84
N GLU A 125 16.90 -36.59 -20.49
CA GLU A 125 17.77 -37.53 -21.19
C GLU A 125 18.13 -38.63 -20.20
N SER A 126 17.65 -39.87 -20.45
CA SER A 126 18.40 -41.12 -20.25
C SER A 126 17.50 -42.37 -20.41
N GLY A 127 17.80 -43.18 -21.44
CA GLY A 127 17.90 -44.64 -21.37
C GLY A 127 16.63 -45.48 -21.31
N LEU A 128 16.20 -46.00 -22.47
CA LEU A 128 16.54 -47.36 -22.96
C LEU A 128 16.26 -47.45 -24.46
#